data_AF-C5DTU8-F1
#
_entry.id   AF-C5DTU8-F1
#
_cell.length_a   1.000
_cell.length_b   1.000
_cell.length_c   1.000
_cell.angle_alpha   90.00
_cell.angle_beta   90.00
_cell.angle_gamma   90.00
#
_symmetry.space_group_name_H-M   'P 1'
#
loop_
_entity.id
_entity.type
_entity.pdbx_description
1 polymer ?
#
loop_
_entity_poly.entity_id
_entity_poly.type
_entity_poly.pdbx_seq_one_letter_code
_entity_poly.pdbx_strand_id
1 'polypeptide(L)'
;MAIALWYCPPQGSEVYENLQLLITSLQSLFPNSPVFEPHITITSDLNCNSADDVNKILTSCVAAIKSIPPSQPLVKFQHCTIGKSYFRKVVLECEPNRYLYSIAQIMRELYVEIDEASRTQRAATWARDEFKPHLSLLYSDVYPISQAFARIIQQRIEDALNVQLVKDLQEKTTTHQLQWNFSNEAETTQWNRPCTFKVVRCEGPVSHWRVLGGTSI
;
A
#
# COMPACT_ATOMS: atom_id res chain seq x y z
N MET A 1 -5.16 -12.36 -8.35
CA MET A 1 -3.91 -11.97 -7.68
C MET A 1 -3.00 -13.16 -7.51
N ALA A 2 -2.11 -13.39 -8.48
CA ALA A 2 -1.02 -14.35 -8.32
C ALA A 2 0.31 -13.64 -8.02
N ILE A 3 0.64 -12.57 -8.76
CA ILE A 3 1.91 -11.84 -8.62
C ILE A 3 1.64 -10.33 -8.61
N ALA A 4 2.23 -9.61 -7.65
CA ALA A 4 2.04 -8.18 -7.42
C ALA A 4 3.37 -7.42 -7.40
N LEU A 5 3.30 -6.14 -7.76
CA LEU A 5 4.40 -5.19 -7.61
C LEU A 5 4.19 -4.38 -6.33
N TRP A 6 5.14 -4.46 -5.42
CA TRP A 6 5.13 -3.71 -4.17
C TRP A 6 6.15 -2.58 -4.22
N TYR A 7 5.78 -1.46 -3.61
CA TYR A 7 6.62 -0.32 -3.34
C TYR A 7 6.72 -0.12 -1.83
N CYS A 8 7.91 -0.36 -1.29
CA CYS A 8 8.17 -0.40 0.14
C CYS A 8 9.03 0.80 0.57
N PRO A 9 8.84 1.30 1.81
CA PRO A 9 9.84 2.16 2.43
C PRO A 9 11.16 1.37 2.63
N PRO A 10 12.32 2.03 2.65
CA PRO A 10 13.61 1.37 2.82
C PRO A 10 13.68 0.62 4.15
N GLN A 11 14.07 -0.64 4.11
CA GLN A 11 14.28 -1.42 5.33
C GLN A 11 15.35 -0.75 6.22
N GLY A 12 15.09 -0.68 7.54
CA GLY A 12 15.96 0.02 8.49
C GLY A 12 15.81 1.55 8.50
N SER A 13 14.98 2.14 7.63
CA SER A 13 14.60 3.54 7.76
C SER A 13 13.57 3.73 8.89
N GLU A 14 13.55 4.92 9.50
CA GLU A 14 12.58 5.28 10.53
C GLU A 14 11.13 5.04 10.07
N VAL A 15 10.79 5.39 8.83
CA VAL A 15 9.47 5.15 8.23
C VAL A 15 9.12 3.66 8.23
N TYR A 16 10.06 2.81 7.79
CA TYR A 16 9.85 1.36 7.75
C TYR A 16 9.65 0.78 9.14
N GLU A 17 10.53 1.13 10.09
CA GLU A 17 10.47 0.60 11.45
C GLU A 17 9.20 1.04 12.17
N ASN A 18 8.79 2.31 12.06
CA ASN A 18 7.55 2.80 12.66
C ASN A 18 6.31 2.09 12.11
N LEU A 19 6.24 1.90 10.78
CA LEU A 19 5.12 1.19 10.15
C LEU A 19 5.11 -0.30 10.50
N GLN A 20 6.28 -0.95 10.53
CA GLN A 20 6.42 -2.36 10.90
C GLN A 20 6.04 -2.60 12.37
N LEU A 21 6.46 -1.71 13.26
CA LEU A 21 6.08 -1.73 14.67
C LEU A 21 4.57 -1.51 14.84
N LEU A 22 3.98 -0.61 14.07
CA LEU A 22 2.53 -0.38 14.08
C LEU A 22 1.75 -1.61 13.61
N ILE A 23 2.15 -2.24 12.49
CA ILE A 23 1.54 -3.49 12.00
C ILE A 23 1.61 -4.60 13.07
N THR A 24 2.80 -4.79 13.66
CA THR A 24 3.02 -5.80 14.71
C THR A 24 2.22 -5.49 15.97
N SER A 25 2.17 -4.22 16.36
CA SER A 25 1.35 -3.76 17.47
C SER A 25 -0.12 -4.10 17.21
N LEU A 26 -0.71 -3.70 16.09
CA LEU A 26 -2.11 -4.01 15.80
C LEU A 26 -2.41 -5.51 15.74
N GLN A 27 -1.47 -6.33 15.26
CA GLN A 27 -1.61 -7.79 15.28
C GLN A 27 -1.80 -8.36 16.70
N SER A 28 -1.21 -7.75 17.75
CA SER A 28 -1.45 -8.18 19.14
C SER A 28 -2.92 -8.06 19.58
N LEU A 29 -3.72 -7.21 18.92
CA LEU A 29 -5.16 -7.09 19.16
C LEU A 29 -5.97 -8.16 18.41
N PHE A 30 -5.38 -8.75 17.36
CA PHE A 30 -5.99 -9.74 16.48
C PHE A 30 -5.01 -10.89 16.23
N PRO A 31 -4.81 -11.82 17.19
CA PRO A 31 -3.71 -12.79 17.15
C PRO A 31 -3.68 -13.69 15.91
N ASN A 32 -4.83 -13.93 15.26
CA ASN A 32 -4.93 -14.74 14.04
C ASN A 32 -4.57 -13.96 12.77
N SER A 33 -4.36 -12.64 12.87
CA SER A 33 -3.95 -11.80 11.76
C SER A 33 -2.47 -12.03 11.45
N PRO A 34 -2.10 -12.15 10.16
CA PRO A 34 -0.71 -12.29 9.77
C PRO A 34 0.04 -10.95 9.94
N VAL A 35 1.33 -11.05 10.23
CA VAL A 35 2.27 -9.93 10.09
C VAL A 35 2.84 -9.95 8.68
N PHE A 36 3.01 -8.77 8.09
CA PHE A 36 3.56 -8.57 6.76
C PHE A 36 4.40 -7.28 6.75
N GLU A 37 5.23 -7.10 5.72
CA GLU A 37 6.04 -5.90 5.59
C GLU A 37 5.21 -4.68 5.14
N PRO A 38 5.54 -3.45 5.55
CA PRO A 38 4.86 -2.25 5.06
C PRO A 38 5.10 -2.06 3.56
N HIS A 39 4.03 -1.96 2.78
CA HIS A 39 4.11 -1.76 1.33
C HIS A 39 2.86 -1.07 0.76
N ILE A 40 3.05 -0.42 -0.40
CA ILE A 40 1.96 -0.03 -1.31
C ILE A 40 1.96 -1.01 -2.47
N THR A 41 0.81 -1.61 -2.76
CA THR A 41 0.65 -2.43 -3.98
C THR A 41 0.48 -1.49 -5.17
N ILE A 42 1.48 -1.43 -6.06
CA ILE A 42 1.48 -0.58 -7.26
C ILE A 42 0.56 -1.14 -8.35
N THR A 43 0.64 -2.45 -8.58
CA THR A 43 -0.25 -3.17 -9.47
C THR A 43 -0.24 -4.65 -9.11
N SER A 44 -1.17 -5.40 -9.67
CA SER A 44 -1.35 -6.83 -9.43
C SER A 44 -1.71 -7.56 -10.70
N ASP A 45 -1.60 -8.88 -10.64
CA ASP A 45 -1.79 -9.77 -11.79
C ASP A 45 -0.73 -9.52 -12.87
N LEU A 46 0.52 -9.33 -12.41
CA LEU A 46 1.69 -9.23 -13.28
C LEU A 46 1.86 -10.52 -14.10
N ASN A 47 2.01 -10.36 -15.41
CA ASN A 47 2.44 -11.42 -16.33
C ASN A 47 3.95 -11.66 -16.12
N CYS A 48 4.28 -12.56 -15.21
CA CYS A 48 5.65 -12.84 -14.80
C CYS A 48 5.84 -14.36 -14.63
N ASN A 49 6.53 -14.99 -15.59
CA ASN A 49 6.67 -16.45 -15.63
C ASN A 49 8.10 -16.92 -15.38
N SER A 50 9.07 -16.00 -15.43
CA SER A 50 10.50 -16.30 -15.31
C SER A 50 11.23 -15.26 -14.46
N ALA A 51 12.43 -15.62 -14.00
CA ALA A 51 13.33 -14.69 -13.33
C ALA A 51 13.74 -13.50 -14.23
N ASP A 52 13.80 -13.71 -15.54
CA ASP A 52 14.08 -12.64 -16.52
C ASP A 52 12.93 -11.61 -16.55
N ASP A 53 11.68 -12.06 -16.48
CA ASP A 53 10.52 -11.16 -16.38
C ASP A 53 10.56 -10.34 -15.09
N VAL A 54 10.92 -10.97 -13.96
CA VAL A 54 11.13 -10.26 -12.68
C VAL A 54 12.16 -9.14 -12.86
N ASN A 55 13.31 -9.44 -13.48
CA ASN A 55 14.37 -8.46 -13.70
C ASN A 55 13.92 -7.31 -14.62
N LYS A 56 13.17 -7.60 -15.69
CA LYS A 56 12.59 -6.57 -16.58
C LYS A 56 11.64 -5.65 -15.83
N ILE A 57 10.73 -6.21 -15.03
CA ILE A 57 9.80 -5.43 -14.20
C ILE A 57 10.58 -4.49 -13.27
N LEU A 58 11.53 -5.03 -12.50
CA LEU A 58 12.33 -4.23 -11.57
C LEU A 58 13.18 -3.16 -12.27
N THR A 59 13.76 -3.47 -13.44
CA THR A 59 14.51 -2.50 -14.25
C THR A 59 13.63 -1.34 -14.70
N SER A 60 12.39 -1.62 -15.13
CA SER A 60 11.42 -0.58 -15.49
C SER A 60 11.01 0.27 -14.29
N CYS A 61 10.85 -0.32 -13.09
CA CYS A 61 10.62 0.45 -11.87
C CYS A 61 11.77 1.42 -11.57
N VAL A 62 13.02 0.96 -11.71
CA VAL A 62 14.22 1.79 -11.51
C VAL A 62 14.25 2.95 -12.51
N ALA A 63 13.93 2.69 -13.78
CA ALA A 63 13.85 3.73 -14.80
C ALA A 63 12.73 4.74 -14.49
N ALA A 64 11.55 4.25 -14.12
CA ALA A 64 10.38 5.09 -13.83
C ALA A 64 10.58 5.97 -12.58
N ILE A 65 11.18 5.45 -11.51
CA ILE A 65 11.42 6.26 -10.30
C ILE A 65 12.53 7.30 -10.51
N LYS A 66 13.55 6.97 -11.31
CA LYS A 66 14.67 7.88 -11.59
C LYS A 66 14.27 9.07 -12.46
N SER A 67 13.20 8.95 -13.24
CA SER A 67 12.66 10.06 -14.03
C SER A 67 11.85 11.07 -13.20
N ILE A 68 11.51 10.73 -11.95
CA ILE A 68 10.75 11.61 -11.05
C ILE A 68 11.70 12.51 -10.26
N PRO A 69 11.42 13.82 -10.13
CA PRO A 69 12.19 14.72 -9.28
C PRO A 69 12.29 14.21 -7.83
N PRO A 70 13.47 14.25 -7.19
CA PRO A 70 13.66 13.76 -5.83
C PRO A 70 12.99 14.66 -4.77
N SER A 71 12.54 15.85 -5.15
CA SER A 71 12.13 16.93 -4.22
C SER A 71 10.76 16.74 -3.57
N GLN A 72 9.99 15.71 -3.92
CA GLN A 72 8.65 15.50 -3.36
C GLN A 72 8.46 14.05 -2.90
N PRO A 73 7.82 13.81 -1.74
CA PRO A 73 7.43 12.47 -1.32
C PRO A 73 6.41 11.90 -2.29
N LEU A 74 6.54 10.61 -2.61
CA LEU A 74 5.58 9.91 -3.47
C LEU A 74 4.42 9.33 -2.69
N VAL A 75 4.69 8.92 -1.45
CA VAL A 75 3.68 8.46 -0.51
C VAL A 75 3.60 9.46 0.63
N LYS A 76 2.39 9.98 0.81
CA LYS A 76 1.89 10.71 1.97
C LYS A 76 0.53 10.10 2.32
N PHE A 77 0.11 10.16 3.57
CA PHE A 77 -1.19 9.62 4.00
C PHE A 77 -2.15 10.75 4.37
N GLN A 78 -3.40 10.62 3.94
CA GLN A 78 -4.46 11.61 4.24
C GLN A 78 -5.47 11.10 5.27
N HIS A 79 -5.82 9.81 5.19
CA HIS A 79 -6.90 9.24 5.98
C HIS A 79 -6.55 7.82 6.44
N CYS A 80 -7.16 7.38 7.53
CA CYS A 80 -7.15 5.98 7.97
C CYS A 80 -8.57 5.44 7.96
N THR A 81 -8.78 4.22 7.47
CA THR A 81 -10.10 3.58 7.48
C THR A 81 -10.08 2.23 8.18
N ILE A 82 -11.22 1.89 8.81
CA ILE A 82 -11.55 0.52 9.19
C ILE A 82 -12.53 -0.02 8.17
N GLY A 83 -12.07 -0.94 7.32
CA GLY A 83 -12.87 -1.54 6.26
C GLY A 83 -13.61 -2.83 6.67
N LYS A 84 -14.38 -3.33 5.71
CA LYS A 84 -15.23 -4.52 5.92
C LYS A 84 -14.54 -5.81 5.47
N SER A 85 -13.62 -5.74 4.51
CA SER A 85 -12.94 -6.90 3.91
C SER A 85 -11.62 -7.27 4.62
N TYR A 86 -11.17 -8.50 4.37
CA TYR A 86 -9.95 -9.07 4.94
C TYR A 86 -8.70 -8.20 4.66
N PHE A 87 -8.39 -7.97 3.38
CA PHE A 87 -7.18 -7.24 2.95
C PHE A 87 -7.24 -5.72 3.13
N ARG A 88 -8.39 -5.16 3.52
CA ARG A 88 -8.52 -3.72 3.80
C ARG A 88 -9.15 -3.50 5.16
N LYS A 89 -8.73 -4.27 6.18
CA LYS A 89 -9.32 -4.17 7.52
C LYS A 89 -8.95 -2.86 8.20
N VAL A 90 -7.66 -2.54 8.30
CA VAL A 90 -7.17 -1.22 8.73
C VAL A 90 -6.15 -0.78 7.69
N VAL A 91 -6.36 0.37 7.09
CA VAL A 91 -5.49 0.88 6.02
C VAL A 91 -5.25 2.38 6.18
N LEU A 92 -4.04 2.82 5.81
CA LEU A 92 -3.69 4.22 5.59
C LEU A 92 -3.87 4.53 4.10
N GLU A 93 -4.78 5.43 3.76
CA GLU A 93 -5.04 5.85 2.38
C GLU A 93 -4.03 6.93 1.97
N CYS A 94 -3.40 6.77 0.82
CA CYS A 94 -2.43 7.74 0.34
C CYS A 94 -3.11 8.99 -0.23
N GLU A 95 -2.45 10.13 -0.07
CA GLU A 95 -2.76 11.34 -0.83
C GLU A 95 -2.59 11.09 -2.34
N PRO A 96 -3.46 11.64 -3.20
CA PRO A 96 -3.29 11.55 -4.64
C PRO A 96 -1.96 12.17 -5.10
N ASN A 97 -1.07 11.34 -5.66
CA ASN A 97 0.20 11.78 -6.22
C ASN A 97 0.30 11.39 -7.70
N ARG A 98 0.37 12.39 -8.59
CA ARG A 98 0.41 12.16 -10.05
C ARG A 98 1.53 11.22 -10.50
N TYR A 99 2.68 11.25 -9.83
CA TYR A 99 3.82 10.41 -10.20
C TYR A 99 3.62 8.96 -9.74
N LEU A 100 3.06 8.74 -8.55
CA LEU A 100 2.70 7.40 -8.09
C LEU A 100 1.66 6.75 -9.01
N TYR A 101 0.62 7.51 -9.40
CA TYR A 101 -0.38 7.07 -10.36
C TYR A 101 0.22 6.80 -11.74
N SER A 102 1.15 7.64 -12.19
CA SER A 102 1.86 7.42 -13.47
C SER A 102 2.71 6.15 -13.45
N ILE A 103 3.43 5.88 -12.36
CA ILE A 103 4.17 4.62 -12.21
C ILE A 103 3.20 3.43 -12.26
N ALA A 104 2.10 3.48 -11.48
CA ALA A 104 1.13 2.40 -11.45
C ALA A 104 0.51 2.12 -12.84
N GLN A 105 0.16 3.19 -13.57
CA GLN A 105 -0.35 3.09 -14.94
C GLN A 105 0.69 2.44 -15.87
N ILE A 106 1.92 2.96 -15.91
CA ILE A 106 2.99 2.46 -16.79
C ILE A 106 3.27 0.99 -16.51
N MET A 107 3.42 0.62 -15.23
CA MET A 107 3.72 -0.75 -14.85
C MET A 107 2.57 -1.69 -15.20
N ARG A 108 1.32 -1.25 -15.06
CA ARG A 108 0.16 -2.04 -15.48
C ARG A 108 0.08 -2.19 -16.99
N GLU A 109 0.29 -1.11 -17.74
CA GLU A 109 0.30 -1.12 -19.20
C GLU A 109 1.34 -2.09 -19.76
N LEU A 110 2.56 -2.11 -19.18
CA LEU A 110 3.66 -2.92 -19.67
C LEU A 110 3.57 -4.40 -19.26
N TYR A 111 3.01 -4.69 -18.08
CA TYR A 111 3.16 -6.02 -17.45
C TYR A 111 1.86 -6.71 -17.06
N VAL A 112 0.70 -6.10 -17.28
CA VAL A 112 -0.61 -6.70 -16.96
C VAL A 112 -1.50 -6.76 -18.18
N GLU A 113 -1.62 -5.65 -18.91
CA GLU A 113 -2.52 -5.54 -20.06
C GLU A 113 -1.89 -6.19 -21.31
N ILE A 114 -2.49 -7.29 -21.78
CA ILE A 114 -1.93 -8.12 -22.87
C ILE A 114 -2.40 -7.64 -24.26
N ASP A 115 -3.58 -7.03 -24.34
CA ASP A 115 -4.15 -6.56 -25.60
C ASP A 115 -3.51 -5.24 -26.05
N GLU A 116 -2.64 -5.29 -27.06
CA GLU A 116 -1.90 -4.13 -27.56
C GLU A 116 -2.81 -2.99 -28.02
N ALA A 117 -3.99 -3.28 -28.57
CA ALA A 117 -4.88 -2.24 -29.10
C ALA A 117 -5.55 -1.42 -27.99
N SER A 118 -5.72 -2.00 -26.80
CA SER A 118 -6.46 -1.38 -25.70
C SER A 118 -5.64 -1.16 -24.43
N ARG A 119 -4.40 -1.70 -24.33
CA ARG A 119 -3.62 -1.70 -23.08
C ARG A 119 -3.44 -0.33 -22.46
N THR A 120 -3.10 0.69 -23.26
CA THR A 120 -2.85 2.05 -22.76
C THR A 120 -4.13 2.64 -22.19
N GLN A 121 -5.25 2.50 -22.90
CA GLN A 121 -6.54 3.00 -22.45
C GLN A 121 -7.03 2.27 -21.19
N ARG A 122 -6.87 0.94 -21.14
CA ARG A 122 -7.27 0.12 -20.00
C ARG A 122 -6.46 0.44 -18.75
N ALA A 123 -5.14 0.55 -18.88
CA ALA A 123 -4.25 0.91 -17.79
C ALA A 123 -4.57 2.32 -17.26
N ALA A 124 -4.82 3.30 -18.14
CA ALA A 124 -5.18 4.66 -17.76
C ALA A 124 -6.54 4.74 -17.05
N THR A 125 -7.56 4.03 -17.56
CA THR A 125 -8.86 3.91 -16.90
C THR A 125 -8.73 3.28 -15.52
N TRP A 126 -8.02 2.16 -15.41
CA TRP A 126 -7.78 1.49 -14.13
C TRP A 126 -7.04 2.41 -13.13
N ALA A 127 -6.00 3.11 -13.57
CA ALA A 127 -5.23 4.00 -12.70
C ALA A 127 -6.08 5.16 -12.17
N ARG A 128 -7.01 5.68 -12.97
CA ARG A 128 -7.91 6.77 -12.55
C ARG A 128 -9.02 6.27 -11.61
N ASP A 129 -9.69 5.19 -12.02
CA ASP A 129 -10.99 4.83 -11.44
C ASP A 129 -10.83 3.80 -10.30
N GLU A 130 -9.88 2.88 -10.42
CA GLU A 130 -9.74 1.71 -9.55
C GLU A 130 -8.51 1.74 -8.65
N PHE A 131 -7.39 2.30 -9.10
CA PHE A 131 -6.18 2.39 -8.29
C PHE A 131 -6.38 3.35 -7.12
N LYS A 132 -6.45 2.79 -5.91
CA LYS A 132 -6.54 3.51 -4.64
C LYS A 132 -5.33 3.13 -3.79
N PRO A 133 -4.19 3.84 -3.92
CA PRO A 133 -2.97 3.51 -3.20
C PRO A 133 -3.20 3.61 -1.70
N HIS A 134 -2.88 2.55 -0.98
CA HIS A 134 -3.01 2.46 0.46
C HIS A 134 -1.95 1.53 1.03
N LEU A 135 -1.61 1.76 2.30
CA LEU A 135 -0.79 0.86 3.10
C LEU A 135 -1.70 0.10 4.06
N SER A 136 -1.64 -1.22 4.02
CA SER A 136 -2.38 -2.04 4.98
C SER A 136 -1.67 -2.09 6.32
N LEU A 137 -2.42 -1.94 7.41
CA LEU A 137 -1.91 -2.07 8.78
C LEU A 137 -2.41 -3.35 9.47
N LEU A 138 -3.54 -3.90 9.02
CA LEU A 138 -4.13 -5.11 9.56
C LEU A 138 -4.92 -5.85 8.48
N TYR A 139 -4.78 -7.18 8.47
CA TYR A 139 -5.70 -8.08 7.77
C TYR A 139 -6.51 -8.91 8.76
N SER A 140 -7.83 -8.91 8.66
CA SER A 140 -8.68 -9.68 9.57
C SER A 140 -10.06 -9.91 8.99
N ASP A 141 -10.67 -11.04 9.29
CA ASP A 141 -12.09 -11.29 9.00
C ASP A 141 -13.03 -10.74 10.07
N VAL A 142 -12.50 -10.20 11.17
CA VAL A 142 -13.32 -9.61 12.25
C VAL A 142 -14.10 -8.41 11.71
N TYR A 143 -15.41 -8.54 11.68
CA TYR A 143 -16.34 -7.49 11.32
C TYR A 143 -17.69 -7.69 12.04
N PRO A 144 -18.27 -6.65 12.65
CA PRO A 144 -17.69 -5.31 12.86
C PRO A 144 -16.58 -5.31 13.92
N ILE A 145 -15.66 -4.35 13.83
CA ILE A 145 -14.72 -4.04 14.92
C ILE A 145 -15.49 -3.29 16.01
N SER A 146 -15.39 -3.70 17.28
CA SER A 146 -16.07 -3.02 18.38
C SER A 146 -15.55 -1.58 18.56
N GLN A 147 -16.37 -0.70 19.14
CA GLN A 147 -15.93 0.68 19.42
C GLN A 147 -14.72 0.75 20.36
N ALA A 148 -14.58 -0.21 21.29
CA ALA A 148 -13.42 -0.29 22.17
C ALA A 148 -12.14 -0.59 21.37
N PHE A 149 -12.17 -1.60 20.49
CA PHE A 149 -11.03 -1.89 19.61
C PHE A 149 -10.74 -0.74 18.65
N ALA A 150 -11.76 -0.09 18.10
CA ALA A 150 -11.58 1.06 17.21
C ALA A 150 -10.84 2.22 17.89
N ARG A 151 -11.13 2.51 19.17
CA ARG A 151 -10.39 3.54 19.95
C ARG A 151 -8.93 3.15 20.19
N ILE A 152 -8.67 1.86 20.48
CA ILE A 152 -7.30 1.38 20.67
C ILE A 152 -6.52 1.44 19.35
N ILE A 153 -7.14 1.08 18.23
CA ILE A 153 -6.55 1.20 16.89
C ILE A 153 -6.21 2.67 16.63
N GLN A 154 -7.16 3.58 16.83
CA GLN A 154 -6.95 5.01 16.66
C GLN A 154 -5.75 5.50 17.49
N GLN A 155 -5.74 5.24 18.80
CA GLN A 155 -4.67 5.67 19.70
C GLN A 155 -3.30 5.15 19.25
N ARG A 156 -3.20 3.87 18.85
CA ARG A 156 -1.93 3.28 18.40
C ARG A 156 -1.40 3.92 17.12
N ILE A 157 -2.30 4.32 16.21
CA ILE A 157 -1.92 5.01 14.98
C ILE A 157 -1.46 6.44 15.31
N GLU A 158 -2.20 7.16 16.16
CA GLU A 158 -1.83 8.51 16.62
C GLU A 158 -0.45 8.51 17.29
N ASP A 159 -0.21 7.57 18.21
CA ASP A 159 1.07 7.43 18.93
C ASP A 159 2.23 7.08 18.00
N ALA A 160 2.04 6.11 17.09
CA ALA A 160 3.12 5.61 16.23
C ALA A 160 3.48 6.56 15.09
N LEU A 161 2.51 7.30 14.56
CA LEU A 161 2.71 8.19 13.42
C LEU A 161 2.82 9.66 13.82
N ASN A 162 2.66 9.96 15.12
CA ASN A 162 2.62 11.32 15.66
C ASN A 162 1.59 12.21 14.93
N VAL A 163 0.40 11.66 14.71
CA VAL A 163 -0.74 12.37 14.10
C VAL A 163 -1.92 12.43 15.06
N GLN A 164 -2.85 13.32 14.77
CA GLN A 164 -4.16 13.32 15.37
C GLN A 164 -5.21 12.89 14.34
N LEU A 165 -6.04 11.92 14.73
CA LEU A 165 -7.09 11.34 13.90
C LEU A 165 -8.43 11.95 14.27
N VAL A 166 -9.03 12.68 13.32
CA VAL A 166 -10.35 13.27 13.48
C VAL A 166 -11.37 12.41 12.76
N LYS A 167 -12.32 11.86 13.51
CA LYS A 167 -13.37 11.00 12.93
C LYS A 167 -14.18 11.80 11.92
N ASP A 168 -14.35 11.24 10.72
CA ASP A 168 -15.24 11.82 9.73
C ASP A 168 -16.70 11.57 10.15
N LEU A 169 -17.42 12.65 10.42
CA LEU A 169 -18.83 12.60 10.84
C LEU A 169 -19.80 12.68 9.66
N GLN A 170 -19.31 13.02 8.46
CA GLN A 170 -20.15 13.24 7.28
C GLN A 170 -20.29 11.98 6.42
N GLU A 171 -19.43 10.99 6.59
CA GLU A 171 -19.43 9.79 5.77
C GLU A 171 -20.29 8.64 6.34
N LYS A 172 -21.49 8.47 5.76
CA LYS A 172 -22.19 7.18 5.73
C LYS A 172 -21.80 6.43 4.46
N THR A 173 -20.58 5.93 4.37
CA THR A 173 -20.19 5.12 3.21
C THR A 173 -20.62 3.66 3.39
N THR A 174 -20.91 3.00 2.28
CA THR A 174 -21.16 1.56 2.24
C THR A 174 -19.87 0.74 2.32
N THR A 175 -18.71 1.37 2.12
CA THR A 175 -17.42 0.70 1.87
C THR A 175 -16.59 0.47 3.14
N HIS A 176 -16.67 1.37 4.12
CA HIS A 176 -15.94 1.26 5.39
C HIS A 176 -16.88 1.32 6.61
N GLN A 177 -16.38 0.87 7.76
CA GLN A 177 -17.04 0.99 9.06
C GLN A 177 -16.78 2.35 9.70
N LEU A 178 -15.53 2.82 9.63
CA LEU A 178 -15.06 4.08 10.21
C LEU A 178 -13.99 4.67 9.30
N GLN A 179 -13.94 6.00 9.25
CA GLN A 179 -12.87 6.77 8.63
C GLN A 179 -12.43 7.88 9.59
N TRP A 180 -11.13 8.12 9.60
CA TRP A 180 -10.50 9.25 10.28
C TRP A 180 -9.63 10.02 9.30
N ASN A 181 -9.70 11.34 9.40
CA ASN A 181 -8.86 12.25 8.64
C ASN A 181 -7.69 12.71 9.51
N PHE A 182 -6.53 12.89 8.90
CA PHE A 182 -5.34 13.36 9.60
C PHE A 182 -5.45 14.88 9.77
N SER A 183 -5.39 15.39 10.99
CA SER A 183 -5.46 16.85 11.22
C SER A 183 -4.12 17.57 11.10
N ASN A 184 -3.02 16.82 11.05
CA ASN A 184 -1.66 17.32 10.87
C ASN A 184 -0.89 16.39 9.92
N GLU A 185 0.18 16.91 9.29
CA GLU A 185 1.02 16.09 8.40
C GLU A 185 1.77 15.01 9.19
N ALA A 186 1.76 13.79 8.65
CA ALA A 186 2.50 12.65 9.17
C ALA A 186 3.95 12.67 8.64
N GLU A 187 4.72 13.72 8.95
CA GLU A 187 6.03 14.00 8.33
C GLU A 187 7.02 12.82 8.41
N THR A 188 6.92 11.98 9.44
CA THR A 188 7.77 10.80 9.68
C THR A 188 7.33 9.53 8.95
N THR A 189 6.29 9.61 8.09
CA THR A 189 5.67 8.43 7.45
C THR A 189 5.60 8.52 5.93
N GLN A 190 6.24 9.54 5.35
CA GLN A 190 6.30 9.77 3.92
C GLN A 190 7.59 9.22 3.31
N TRP A 191 7.55 8.74 2.07
CA TRP A 191 8.76 8.33 1.36
C TRP A 191 8.69 8.51 -0.16
N ASN A 192 9.87 8.64 -0.76
CA ASN A 192 10.11 8.61 -2.21
C ASN A 192 11.40 7.83 -2.49
N ARG A 193 12.55 8.49 -2.36
CA ARG A 193 13.87 7.86 -2.43
C ARG A 193 14.63 8.21 -1.15
N PRO A 194 15.32 7.26 -0.49
CA PRO A 194 15.47 5.87 -0.91
C PRO A 194 14.16 5.05 -0.84
N CYS A 195 14.08 3.95 -1.61
CA CYS A 195 12.94 3.02 -1.59
C CYS A 195 13.32 1.62 -2.09
N THR A 196 12.38 0.67 -1.96
CA THR A 196 12.53 -0.69 -2.49
C THR A 196 11.31 -1.10 -3.31
N PHE A 197 11.53 -1.63 -4.51
CA PHE A 197 10.49 -2.34 -5.26
C PHE A 197 10.67 -3.84 -5.09
N LYS A 198 9.56 -4.57 -4.97
CA LYS A 198 9.54 -6.04 -4.87
C LYS A 198 8.47 -6.63 -5.79
N VAL A 199 8.81 -7.71 -6.49
CA VAL A 199 7.83 -8.56 -7.17
C VAL A 199 7.50 -9.71 -6.23
N VAL A 200 6.22 -9.87 -5.90
CA VAL A 200 5.80 -10.81 -4.85
C VAL A 200 4.70 -11.73 -5.38
N ARG A 201 4.86 -13.03 -5.16
CA ARG A 201 3.82 -14.03 -5.40
C ARG A 201 2.89 -14.10 -4.20
N CYS A 202 1.63 -13.70 -4.39
CA CYS A 202 0.61 -13.57 -3.36
C CYS A 202 -0.43 -14.70 -3.44
N GLU A 203 0.03 -15.96 -3.48
CA GLU A 203 -0.84 -17.14 -3.58
C GLU A 203 -1.02 -17.81 -2.21
N GLY A 204 -2.28 -18.07 -1.84
CA GLY A 204 -2.63 -18.70 -0.56
C GLY A 204 -2.52 -17.76 0.65
N PRO A 205 -2.35 -18.31 1.87
CA PRO A 205 -2.18 -17.53 3.09
C PRO A 205 -1.00 -16.56 3.00
N VAL A 206 -1.09 -15.41 3.69
CA VAL A 206 -0.05 -14.36 3.67
C VAL A 206 1.32 -14.89 4.09
N SER A 207 1.37 -15.85 5.02
CA SER A 207 2.62 -16.51 5.44
C SER A 207 3.29 -17.34 4.33
N HIS A 208 2.58 -17.66 3.26
CA HIS A 208 3.09 -18.40 2.10
C HIS A 208 3.52 -17.49 0.95
N TRP A 209 3.28 -16.18 1.05
CA TRP A 209 3.68 -15.23 0.01
C TRP A 209 5.20 -15.19 -0.10
N ARG A 210 5.71 -15.05 -1.33
CA ARG A 210 7.15 -15.13 -1.62
C ARG A 210 7.60 -13.96 -2.47
N VAL A 211 8.67 -13.30 -2.04
CA VAL A 211 9.38 -12.32 -2.87
C VAL A 211 10.11 -13.07 -3.98
N LEU A 212 9.77 -12.77 -5.23
CA LEU A 212 10.41 -13.33 -6.42
C LEU A 212 11.67 -12.56 -6.81
N GLY A 213 11.73 -11.27 -6.45
CA GLY A 213 12.90 -10.42 -6.59
C GLY A 213 12.63 -9.03 -6.04
N GLY A 214 13.69 -8.24 -5.82
CA GLY A 214 13.57 -6.86 -5.37
C GLY A 214 14.79 -6.02 -5.71
N THR A 215 14.59 -4.70 -5.76
CA THR A 215 15.65 -3.73 -6.02
C THR A 215 15.48 -2.52 -5.09
N SER A 216 16.58 -2.08 -4.49
CA SER A 216 16.64 -0.85 -3.69
C SER A 216 17.26 0.28 -4.49
N ILE A 217 16.80 1.51 -4.24
CA ILE A 217 17.11 2.72 -5.01
C ILE A 217 17.45 3.87 -4.07
#